data_AF-A0A0F2S1L5-F1
#
_entry.id   AF-A0A0F2S1L5-F1
#
_cell.length_a   1.000
_cell.length_b   1.000
_cell.length_c   1.000
_cell.angle_alpha   90.00
_cell.angle_beta   90.00
_cell.angle_gamma   90.00
#
_symmetry.space_group_name_H-M   'P 1'
#
loop_
_entity.id
_entity.type
_entity.pdbx_description
1 polymer ?
#
loop_
_entity_poly.entity_id
_entity_poly.type
_entity_poly.pdbx_seq_one_letter_code
_entity_poly.pdbx_strand_id
1 'polypeptide(L)'
;MVSENTTRVSFRLKTDIHDLIQKLSADAGIDPSAFMQRALERAVYAHLPPERQKELDDTEALYSVAQQKAREVFNSGRFDEHFTLTVFGELMTDLKSRALYEEVIGADAYTDGAPRKTPLNMYLGWYIKNAIDAEPLLDDAGKPRRAFVKDQPIKSYTLLKLGKSASSRISRS
;
A
#
# COMPACT_ATOMS: atom_id res chain seq x y z
N MET A 1 -12.70 3.29 24.14
CA MET A 1 -11.85 2.75 23.06
C MET A 1 -12.76 2.20 21.99
N VAL A 2 -12.91 2.90 20.86
CA VAL A 2 -13.64 2.36 19.71
C VAL A 2 -12.65 1.50 18.96
N SER A 3 -12.80 0.17 18.99
CA SER A 3 -12.04 -0.67 18.10
C SER A 3 -12.52 -0.37 16.67
N GLU A 4 -11.62 0.04 15.79
CA GLU A 4 -11.92 0.15 14.37
C GLU A 4 -12.12 -1.27 13.81
N ASN A 5 -13.34 -1.77 13.96
CA ASN A 5 -13.74 -3.06 13.43
C ASN A 5 -14.08 -2.87 11.95
N THR A 6 -13.23 -3.37 11.06
CA THR A 6 -13.56 -3.50 9.64
C THR A 6 -14.72 -4.49 9.49
N THR A 7 -15.76 -4.11 8.73
CA THR A 7 -16.87 -5.01 8.42
C THR A 7 -16.72 -5.55 7.01
N ARG A 8 -16.80 -6.89 6.85
CA ARG A 8 -16.81 -7.50 5.51
C ARG A 8 -18.18 -7.29 4.88
N VAL A 9 -18.21 -6.62 3.73
CA VAL A 9 -19.41 -6.43 2.91
C VAL A 9 -19.38 -7.39 1.72
N SER A 10 -20.54 -7.91 1.31
CA SER A 10 -20.69 -8.78 0.15
C SER A 10 -21.69 -8.18 -0.84
N PHE A 11 -21.31 -8.15 -2.12
CA PHE A 11 -22.13 -7.60 -3.21
C PHE A 11 -22.40 -8.66 -4.27
N ARG A 12 -23.54 -8.52 -4.95
CA ARG A 12 -23.78 -9.17 -6.24
C ARG A 12 -23.70 -8.10 -7.31
N LEU A 13 -22.76 -8.25 -8.24
CA LEU A 13 -22.56 -7.35 -9.37
C LEU A 13 -22.95 -8.04 -10.66
N LYS A 14 -23.47 -7.28 -11.63
CA LYS A 14 -23.60 -7.78 -13.00
C LYS A 14 -22.19 -8.02 -13.57
N THR A 15 -22.05 -9.02 -14.45
CA THR A 15 -20.75 -9.44 -14.99
C THR A 15 -20.01 -8.31 -15.71
N ASP A 16 -20.72 -7.52 -16.52
CA ASP A 16 -20.18 -6.36 -17.23
C ASP A 16 -19.61 -5.29 -16.27
N ILE A 17 -20.28 -5.05 -15.14
CA ILE A 17 -19.82 -4.13 -14.10
C ILE A 17 -18.57 -4.69 -13.40
N HIS A 18 -18.57 -5.99 -13.08
CA HIS A 18 -17.42 -6.65 -12.49
C HIS A 18 -16.18 -6.54 -13.41
N ASP A 19 -16.34 -6.82 -14.69
CA ASP A 19 -15.25 -6.76 -15.66
C ASP A 19 -14.72 -5.33 -15.84
N LEU A 20 -15.62 -4.34 -15.81
CA LEU A 20 -15.21 -2.94 -15.82
C LEU A 20 -14.43 -2.55 -14.56
N ILE A 21 -14.81 -3.02 -13.38
CA ILE A 21 -14.06 -2.80 -12.13
C ILE A 21 -12.65 -3.38 -12.26
N GLN A 22 -12.51 -4.61 -12.78
CA GLN A 22 -11.21 -5.26 -12.98
C GLN A 22 -10.31 -4.43 -13.91
N LYS A 23 -10.88 -3.89 -14.99
CA LYS A 23 -10.16 -3.04 -15.93
C LYS A 23 -9.73 -1.72 -15.27
N LEU A 24 -10.66 -1.00 -14.65
CA LEU A 24 -10.37 0.30 -14.04
C LEU A 24 -9.42 0.19 -12.86
N SER A 25 -9.49 -0.89 -12.07
CA SER A 25 -8.54 -1.13 -11.00
C SER A 25 -7.14 -1.38 -11.57
N ALA A 26 -7.02 -2.18 -12.63
CA ALA A 26 -5.73 -2.42 -13.30
C ALA A 26 -5.14 -1.12 -13.89
N ASP A 27 -5.96 -0.31 -14.58
CA ASP A 27 -5.55 0.98 -15.15
C ASP A 27 -5.06 1.95 -14.06
N ALA A 28 -5.71 1.93 -12.88
CA ALA A 28 -5.31 2.71 -11.72
C ALA A 28 -4.15 2.08 -10.91
N GLY A 29 -3.64 0.91 -11.32
CA GLY A 29 -2.59 0.18 -10.61
C GLY A 29 -3.03 -0.30 -9.22
N ILE A 30 -4.33 -0.52 -9.03
CA ILE A 30 -4.94 -0.92 -7.76
C ILE A 30 -5.76 -2.22 -7.84
N ASP A 31 -6.02 -2.84 -6.69
CA ASP A 31 -6.67 -4.13 -6.53
C ASP A 31 -8.17 -3.87 -6.62
N PRO A 32 -8.95 -4.74 -7.27
CA PRO A 32 -10.38 -4.54 -7.39
C PRO A 32 -11.08 -4.24 -6.05
N SER A 33 -10.66 -4.88 -4.96
CA SER A 33 -11.22 -4.67 -3.63
C SER A 33 -10.85 -3.29 -3.07
N ALA A 34 -9.59 -2.87 -3.24
CA ALA A 34 -9.14 -1.53 -2.84
C ALA A 34 -9.81 -0.43 -3.67
N PHE A 35 -9.98 -0.67 -4.98
CA PHE A 35 -10.72 0.20 -5.89
C PHE A 35 -12.18 0.36 -5.43
N MET A 36 -12.87 -0.74 -5.12
CA MET A 36 -14.24 -0.71 -4.62
C MET A 36 -14.34 -0.04 -3.25
N GLN A 37 -13.42 -0.33 -2.33
CA GLN A 37 -13.38 0.31 -1.02
C GLN A 37 -13.26 1.83 -1.17
N ARG A 38 -12.30 2.31 -1.97
CA ARG A 38 -12.11 3.75 -2.22
C ARG A 38 -13.35 4.39 -2.86
N ALA A 39 -14.00 3.69 -3.79
CA ALA A 39 -15.23 4.17 -4.41
C ALA A 39 -16.37 4.32 -3.38
N LEU A 40 -16.51 3.37 -2.45
CA LEU A 40 -17.51 3.41 -1.39
C LEU A 40 -17.21 4.49 -0.35
N GLU A 41 -15.96 4.61 0.09
CA GLU A 41 -15.51 5.67 1.01
C GLU A 41 -15.77 7.06 0.42
N ARG A 42 -15.44 7.25 -0.86
CA ARG A 42 -15.71 8.51 -1.57
C ARG A 42 -17.20 8.81 -1.72
N ALA A 43 -18.04 7.79 -1.87
CA ALA A 43 -19.49 7.97 -1.97
C ALA A 43 -20.10 8.49 -0.65
N VAL A 44 -19.48 8.21 0.49
CA VAL A 44 -19.95 8.67 1.80
C VAL A 44 -19.16 9.84 2.37
N TYR A 45 -18.04 10.23 1.75
CA TYR A 45 -17.09 11.23 2.26
C TYR A 45 -17.74 12.53 2.74
N ALA A 46 -18.62 13.12 1.94
CA ALA A 46 -19.29 14.38 2.27
C ALA A 46 -20.23 14.29 3.50
N HIS A 47 -20.57 13.07 3.93
CA HIS A 47 -21.40 12.80 5.10
C HIS A 47 -20.58 12.44 6.34
N LEU A 48 -19.26 12.26 6.20
CA LEU A 48 -18.38 12.00 7.33
C LEU A 48 -18.12 13.28 8.12
N PRO A 49 -17.88 13.17 9.45
CA PRO A 49 -17.46 14.33 10.21
C PRO A 49 -16.05 14.77 9.79
N PRO A 50 -15.68 16.06 9.99
CA PRO A 50 -14.43 16.63 9.47
C PRO A 50 -13.17 15.86 9.88
N GLU A 51 -13.12 15.34 11.10
CA GLU A 51 -12.01 14.53 11.59
C GLU A 51 -11.82 13.25 10.79
N ARG A 52 -12.91 12.58 10.38
CA ARG A 52 -12.86 11.37 9.55
C ARG A 52 -12.52 11.68 8.10
N GLN A 53 -12.96 12.84 7.59
CA GLN A 53 -12.54 13.32 6.26
C GLN A 53 -11.02 13.53 6.23
N LYS A 54 -10.48 14.23 7.23
CA LYS A 54 -9.03 14.45 7.37
C LYS A 54 -8.25 13.13 7.44
N GLU A 55 -8.70 12.17 8.26
CA GLU A 55 -8.02 10.87 8.36
C GLU A 55 -7.96 10.13 7.01
N LEU A 56 -9.04 10.18 6.21
CA LEU A 56 -9.05 9.60 4.86
C LEU A 56 -8.10 10.34 3.92
N ASP A 57 -8.13 11.68 3.93
CA ASP A 57 -7.25 12.50 3.09
C ASP A 57 -5.77 12.27 3.41
N ASP A 58 -5.43 12.22 4.71
CA ASP A 58 -4.06 11.95 5.16
C ASP A 58 -3.61 10.54 4.76
N THR A 59 -4.51 9.55 4.84
CA THR A 59 -4.23 8.17 4.40
C THR A 59 -4.00 8.09 2.88
N GLU A 60 -4.85 8.74 2.08
CA GLU A 60 -4.67 8.81 0.62
C GLU A 60 -3.38 9.56 0.23
N ALA A 61 -3.07 10.65 0.94
CA ALA A 61 -1.83 11.40 0.74
C ALA A 61 -0.62 10.52 1.03
N LEU A 62 -0.65 9.75 2.12
CA LEU A 62 0.43 8.83 2.49
C LEU A 62 0.63 7.72 1.46
N TYR A 63 -0.45 7.15 0.91
CA TYR A 63 -0.35 6.19 -0.19
C TYR A 63 0.30 6.81 -1.43
N SER A 64 -0.11 8.03 -1.79
CA SER A 64 0.45 8.76 -2.94
C SER A 64 1.95 9.02 -2.76
N VAL A 65 2.36 9.46 -1.57
CA VAL A 65 3.77 9.68 -1.21
C VAL A 65 4.57 8.37 -1.27
N ALA A 66 4.02 7.27 -0.75
CA ALA A 66 4.69 5.97 -0.79
C ALA A 66 4.87 5.44 -2.23
N GLN A 67 3.87 5.60 -3.10
CA GLN A 67 3.98 5.23 -4.50
C GLN A 67 5.02 6.09 -5.24
N GLN A 68 5.03 7.39 -4.98
CA GLN A 68 6.01 8.30 -5.57
C GLN A 68 7.43 7.93 -5.11
N LYS A 69 7.62 7.69 -3.81
CA LYS A 69 8.91 7.25 -3.27
C LYS A 69 9.36 5.92 -3.86
N ALA A 70 8.45 4.96 -4.03
CA ALA A 70 8.74 3.70 -4.70
C ALA A 70 9.24 3.93 -6.13
N ARG A 71 8.58 4.77 -6.92
CA ARG A 71 9.03 5.09 -8.29
C ARG A 71 10.42 5.73 -8.30
N GLU A 72 10.68 6.66 -7.38
CA GLU A 72 12.00 7.32 -7.25
C GLU A 72 13.12 6.32 -6.94
N VAL A 73 12.95 5.49 -5.91
CA VAL A 73 13.94 4.48 -5.52
C VAL A 73 14.17 3.49 -6.67
N PHE A 74 13.10 3.06 -7.33
CA PHE A 74 13.19 2.16 -8.48
C PHE A 74 13.96 2.77 -9.66
N ASN A 75 13.62 4.01 -10.04
CA ASN A 75 14.26 4.72 -11.14
C ASN A 75 15.74 5.03 -10.86
N SER A 76 16.15 5.04 -9.58
CA SER A 76 17.56 5.13 -9.17
C SER A 76 18.34 3.81 -9.27
N GLY A 77 17.70 2.73 -9.73
CA GLY A 77 18.31 1.40 -9.88
C GLY A 77 18.42 0.60 -8.58
N ARG A 78 17.76 1.02 -7.50
CA ARG A 78 17.87 0.41 -6.16
C ARG A 78 16.82 -0.67 -5.89
N PHE A 79 16.47 -1.48 -6.90
CA PHE A 79 15.55 -2.60 -6.72
C PHE A 79 16.27 -3.87 -6.24
N ASP A 80 15.76 -4.47 -5.16
CA ASP A 80 16.11 -5.81 -4.69
C ASP A 80 14.88 -6.53 -4.10
N GLU A 81 15.04 -7.75 -3.59
CA GLU A 81 13.92 -8.49 -2.99
C GLU A 81 13.33 -7.82 -1.73
N HIS A 82 14.10 -6.94 -1.10
CA HIS A 82 13.74 -6.18 0.10
C HIS A 82 13.18 -4.79 -0.21
N PHE A 83 12.86 -4.50 -1.47
CA PHE A 83 12.44 -3.19 -1.93
C PHE A 83 11.36 -2.50 -1.08
N THR A 84 10.39 -3.26 -0.57
CA THR A 84 9.36 -2.73 0.36
C THR A 84 10.01 -2.09 1.59
N LEU A 85 10.96 -2.78 2.23
CA LEU A 85 11.68 -2.24 3.39
C LEU A 85 12.51 -1.01 3.03
N THR A 86 13.18 -1.04 1.88
CA THR A 86 13.95 0.11 1.38
C THR A 86 13.07 1.34 1.27
N VAL A 87 11.90 1.23 0.64
CA VAL A 87 10.97 2.36 0.50
C VAL A 87 10.44 2.84 1.86
N PHE A 88 10.13 1.93 2.78
CA PHE A 88 9.75 2.31 4.15
C PHE A 88 10.86 3.07 4.89
N GLY A 89 12.12 2.64 4.75
CA GLY A 89 13.27 3.36 5.32
C GLY A 89 13.40 4.77 4.77
N GLU A 90 13.24 4.95 3.46
CA GLU A 90 13.26 6.26 2.81
C GLU A 90 12.09 7.15 3.27
N LEU A 91 10.88 6.58 3.44
CA LEU A 91 9.73 7.31 3.99
C LEU A 91 9.99 7.79 5.43
N MET A 92 10.67 7.01 6.26
CA MET A 92 10.97 7.43 7.63
C MET A 92 12.14 8.40 7.76
N THR A 93 13.02 8.44 6.75
CA THR A 93 14.12 9.40 6.69
C THR A 93 13.63 10.79 6.25
N ASP A 94 12.56 10.85 5.45
CA ASP A 94 11.90 12.10 5.12
C ASP A 94 10.98 12.57 6.26
N LEU A 95 11.31 13.70 6.89
CA LEU A 95 10.59 14.21 8.07
C LEU A 95 9.09 14.44 7.82
N LYS A 96 8.71 14.87 6.61
CA LYS A 96 7.30 15.13 6.27
C LYS A 96 6.53 13.83 6.11
N SER A 97 7.09 12.87 5.40
CA SER A 97 6.51 11.55 5.18
C SER A 97 6.37 10.78 6.49
N ARG A 98 7.39 10.85 7.37
CA ARG A 98 7.32 10.28 8.72
C ARG A 98 6.21 10.92 9.54
N ALA A 99 6.14 12.25 9.59
CA ALA A 99 5.10 12.94 10.36
C ALA A 99 3.68 12.57 9.88
N LEU A 100 3.47 12.49 8.57
CA LEU A 100 2.20 12.04 8.00
C LEU A 100 1.87 10.59 8.38
N TYR A 101 2.86 9.70 8.34
CA TYR A 101 2.68 8.32 8.79
C TYR A 101 2.26 8.24 10.26
N GLU A 102 2.98 8.95 11.14
CA GLU A 102 2.74 9.00 12.58
C GLU A 102 1.36 9.59 12.93
N GLU A 103 0.93 10.62 12.19
CA GLU A 103 -0.41 11.20 12.28
C GLU A 103 -1.49 10.15 11.96
N VAL A 104 -1.35 9.44 10.83
CA VAL A 104 -2.33 8.42 10.40
C VAL A 104 -2.41 7.26 11.40
N ILE A 105 -1.27 6.79 11.94
CA ILE A 105 -1.29 5.70 12.92
C ILE A 105 -1.62 6.16 14.34
N GLY A 106 -1.57 7.47 14.62
CA GLY A 106 -1.79 8.07 15.94
C GLY A 106 -0.71 7.68 16.96
N ALA A 107 0.52 7.39 16.52
CA ALA A 107 1.63 6.92 17.35
C ALA A 107 2.97 7.16 16.67
N ASP A 108 4.07 7.07 17.43
CA ASP A 108 5.42 7.11 16.86
C ASP A 108 5.66 5.91 15.91
N ALA A 109 6.40 6.16 14.81
CA ALA A 109 6.56 5.20 13.73
C ALA A 109 7.24 3.89 14.16
N TYR A 110 8.00 3.90 15.26
CA TYR A 110 8.71 2.76 15.81
C TYR A 110 7.99 2.16 17.01
N THR A 111 6.87 2.75 17.45
CA THR A 111 6.04 2.17 18.49
C THR A 111 5.46 0.83 18.04
N ASP A 112 5.63 -0.15 18.91
CA ASP A 112 5.10 -1.50 18.74
C ASP A 112 3.63 -1.58 19.14
N GLY A 113 2.84 -2.33 18.35
CA GLY A 113 1.45 -2.62 18.70
C GLY A 113 0.45 -1.49 18.45
N ALA A 114 0.86 -0.40 17.78
CA ALA A 114 -0.07 0.65 17.35
C ALA A 114 -1.22 0.04 16.49
N PRO A 115 -2.50 0.15 16.90
CA PRO A 115 -3.60 -0.60 16.28
C PRO A 115 -3.79 -0.36 14.78
N ARG A 116 -3.61 0.89 14.34
CA ARG A 116 -3.77 1.31 12.93
C ARG A 116 -2.58 0.93 12.04
N LYS A 117 -1.45 0.55 12.64
CA LYS A 117 -0.17 0.33 11.93
C LYS A 117 -0.19 -0.91 11.04
N THR A 118 -0.72 -2.03 11.53
CA THR A 118 -0.78 -3.29 10.78
C THR A 118 -1.60 -3.17 9.48
N PRO A 119 -2.88 -2.72 9.50
CA PRO A 119 -3.64 -2.57 8.27
C PRO A 119 -3.04 -1.53 7.34
N LEU A 120 -2.54 -0.39 7.86
CA LEU A 120 -1.90 0.64 7.05
C LEU A 120 -0.67 0.10 6.32
N ASN A 121 0.22 -0.61 7.02
CA ASN A 121 1.45 -1.16 6.45
C ASN A 121 1.17 -2.22 5.37
N MET A 122 0.10 -3.00 5.52
CA MET A 122 -0.33 -3.95 4.50
C MET A 122 -0.70 -3.24 3.20
N TYR A 123 -1.51 -2.17 3.27
CA TYR A 123 -1.86 -1.37 2.10
C TYR A 123 -0.64 -0.66 1.50
N LEU A 124 0.21 -0.06 2.33
CA LEU A 124 1.44 0.59 1.86
C LEU A 124 2.35 -0.37 1.10
N GLY A 125 2.63 -1.56 1.64
CA GLY A 125 3.46 -2.56 0.95
C GLY A 125 2.87 -2.95 -0.41
N TRP A 126 1.54 -3.01 -0.50
CA TRP A 126 0.85 -3.31 -1.74
C TRP A 126 0.90 -2.14 -2.76
N TYR A 127 0.71 -0.89 -2.31
CA TYR A 127 0.83 0.31 -3.16
C TYR A 127 2.27 0.48 -3.68
N ILE A 128 3.26 0.24 -2.83
CA ILE A 128 4.69 0.26 -3.19
C ILE A 128 4.98 -0.75 -4.30
N LYS A 129 4.55 -2.01 -4.11
CA LYS A 129 4.73 -3.09 -5.10
C LYS A 129 4.12 -2.72 -6.46
N ASN A 130 2.87 -2.24 -6.47
CA ASN A 130 2.17 -1.94 -7.72
C ASN A 130 2.71 -0.69 -8.43
N ALA A 131 3.23 0.30 -7.69
CA ALA A 131 3.79 1.52 -8.28
C ALA A 131 4.91 1.22 -9.29
N ILE A 132 5.60 0.09 -9.13
CA ILE A 132 6.73 -0.35 -9.96
C ILE A 132 6.46 -1.64 -10.71
N ASP A 133 5.22 -2.13 -10.72
CA ASP A 133 4.83 -3.40 -11.36
C ASP A 133 5.70 -4.59 -10.88
N ALA A 134 5.92 -4.68 -9.56
CA ALA A 134 6.61 -5.80 -8.94
C ALA A 134 5.65 -6.97 -8.62
N GLU A 135 6.19 -8.17 -8.59
CA GLU A 135 5.48 -9.39 -8.23
C GLU A 135 6.00 -9.93 -6.88
N PRO A 136 5.17 -10.66 -6.11
CA PRO A 136 5.67 -11.42 -4.98
C PRO A 136 6.72 -12.44 -5.41
N LEU A 137 7.80 -12.55 -4.65
CA LEU A 137 8.71 -13.67 -4.72
C LEU A 137 8.02 -14.88 -4.08
N LEU A 138 7.87 -15.97 -4.83
CA LEU A 138 7.19 -17.17 -4.37
C LEU A 138 8.20 -18.23 -3.88
N ASP A 139 7.79 -19.05 -2.94
CA ASP A 139 8.51 -20.28 -2.56
C ASP A 139 8.18 -21.45 -3.52
N ASP A 140 8.80 -22.60 -3.27
CA ASP A 140 8.65 -23.80 -4.11
C ASP A 140 7.22 -24.35 -4.08
N ALA A 141 6.42 -23.95 -3.09
CA ALA A 141 5.00 -24.28 -2.97
C ALA A 141 4.07 -23.22 -3.60
N GLY A 142 4.63 -22.20 -4.26
CA GLY A 142 3.89 -21.12 -4.88
C GLY A 142 3.33 -20.08 -3.89
N LYS A 143 3.78 -20.06 -2.63
CA LYS A 143 3.33 -19.10 -1.62
C LYS A 143 4.27 -17.88 -1.55
N PRO A 144 3.75 -16.67 -1.27
CA PRO A 144 4.60 -15.49 -1.10
C PRO A 144 5.60 -15.64 0.04
N ARG A 145 6.89 -15.44 -0.25
CA ARG A 145 7.95 -15.38 0.76
C ARG A 145 7.82 -14.09 1.58
N ARG A 146 8.03 -14.20 2.89
CA ARG A 146 7.97 -13.06 3.81
C ARG A 146 9.31 -12.88 4.51
N ALA A 147 9.70 -11.62 4.71
CA ALA A 147 10.77 -11.23 5.60
C ALA A 147 10.20 -10.73 6.94
N PHE A 148 10.97 -10.92 8.00
CA PHE A 148 10.67 -10.43 9.35
C PHE A 148 11.85 -9.59 9.84
N VAL A 149 11.57 -8.41 10.37
CA VAL A 149 12.59 -7.46 10.81
C VAL A 149 12.26 -6.92 12.20
N LYS A 150 13.29 -6.54 12.94
CA LYS A 150 13.20 -5.93 14.27
C LYS A 150 13.60 -4.47 14.20
N ASP A 151 13.07 -3.65 15.11
CA ASP A 151 13.41 -2.23 15.25
C ASP A 151 13.20 -1.42 13.96
N GLN A 152 12.22 -1.86 13.15
CA GLN A 152 11.82 -1.23 11.90
C GLN A 152 10.35 -0.78 11.95
N PRO A 153 9.96 0.23 11.16
CA PRO A 153 8.58 0.71 11.08
C PRO A 153 7.58 -0.35 10.61
N ILE A 154 8.06 -1.37 9.91
CA ILE A 154 7.30 -2.57 9.52
C ILE A 154 7.91 -3.78 10.20
N LYS A 155 7.10 -4.72 10.69
CA LYS A 155 7.59 -5.96 11.33
C LYS A 155 7.78 -7.11 10.34
N SER A 156 6.99 -7.10 9.27
CA SER A 156 7.10 -8.10 8.21
C SER A 156 6.54 -7.56 6.90
N TYR A 157 7.04 -8.09 5.80
CA TYR A 157 6.63 -7.73 4.45
C TYR A 157 6.90 -8.88 3.48
N THR A 158 6.28 -8.83 2.31
CA THR A 158 6.49 -9.81 1.24
C THR A 158 7.73 -9.45 0.44
N LEU A 159 8.59 -10.43 0.19
CA LEU A 159 9.73 -10.27 -0.70
C LEU A 159 9.25 -10.12 -2.14
N LEU A 160 9.94 -9.29 -2.92
CA LEU A 160 9.52 -8.92 -4.28
C LEU A 160 10.49 -9.43 -5.34
N LYS A 161 9.99 -9.56 -6.56
CA LYS A 161 10.75 -9.70 -7.80
C LYS A 161 10.18 -8.74 -8.83
N LEU A 162 10.95 -8.41 -9.86
CA LEU A 162 10.42 -7.63 -10.98
C LEU A 162 9.27 -8.38 -11.64
N GLY A 163 8.16 -7.67 -11.90
CA GLY A 163 7.10 -8.20 -12.75
C GLY A 163 7.54 -8.24 -14.21
N LYS A 164 6.80 -9.00 -15.03
CA LYS A 164 7.14 -9.20 -16.44
C LYS A 164 7.27 -7.88 -17.22
N SER A 165 6.38 -6.92 -16.98
CA SER A 165 6.41 -5.61 -17.67
C SER A 165 7.47 -4.67 -17.10
N ALA A 166 7.80 -4.75 -15.81
CA ALA A 166 8.91 -4.01 -15.21
C ALA A 166 10.27 -4.46 -15.76
N SER A 167 10.52 -5.76 -15.83
CA SER A 167 11.74 -6.34 -16.39
C SER A 167 12.01 -5.86 -17.83
N SER A 168 10.96 -5.80 -18.67
CA SER A 168 11.09 -5.35 -20.06
C SER A 168 11.46 -3.86 -20.23
N ARG A 169 11.21 -3.02 -19.21
CA ARG A 169 11.57 -1.60 -19.22
C ARG A 169 13.04 -1.38 -18.88
N ILE A 170 13.58 -2.14 -17.91
CA ILE A 170 14.99 -2.06 -17.51
C ILE A 170 15.91 -2.62 -18.62
N SER A 171 15.50 -3.68 -19.32
CA SER A 171 16.33 -4.27 -20.38
C SER A 171 16.45 -3.43 -21.66
N ARG A 172 15.73 -2.29 -21.76
CA ARG A 172 15.73 -1.40 -22.93
C ARG A 172 16.42 -0.05 -22.69
N SER A 173 16.80 0.25 -21.44
CA SER A 173 17.57 1.43 -21.04
C SER A 173 19.04 1.10 -20.94
#